data_AF-A0A836SEB5-F1
#
_entry.id   AF-A0A836SEB5-F1
#
_cell.length_a   1.000
_cell.length_b   1.000
_cell.length_c   1.000
_cell.angle_alpha   90.00
_cell.angle_beta   90.00
_cell.angle_gamma   90.00
#
_symmetry.space_group_name_H-M   'P 1'
#
loop_
_entity.id
_entity.type
_entity.pdbx_description
1 polymer ?
#
loop_
_entity_poly.entity_id
_entity_poly.type
_entity_poly.pdbx_seq_one_letter_code
_entity_poly.pdbx_strand_id
1 'polypeptide(L)'
;MAENYYTILGVSKSATAGEIRNAYLRLARELHPDRILDPKKKAEAQERFSKVTMAYRILSDPVKRRDYDKKTSKGRTEVHESREVQAKNAFQRGLLYLKRGDPWRALSLLRIAYRFDPQKAIYLSYLGLALVKTKQYKVEGVDKLTSAAKMELFNPIVHVNLGLAYKTLGDIEKAIASFQEALHWDPNNLIALREIEKVGKKKGFFGKFFGK
;
A
#
# COMPACT_ATOMS: atom_id res chain seq x y z
N MET A 1 0.17 -20.84 10.52
CA MET A 1 1.09 -19.97 11.30
C MET A 1 2.49 -20.51 11.11
N ALA A 2 3.49 -19.65 10.88
CA ALA A 2 4.88 -20.09 10.75
C ALA A 2 5.41 -20.63 12.10
N GLU A 3 6.04 -21.80 12.07
CA GLU A 3 6.65 -22.45 13.24
C GLU A 3 7.81 -21.60 13.79
N ASN A 4 7.78 -21.31 15.09
CA ASN A 4 8.81 -20.56 15.82
C ASN A 4 9.03 -21.19 17.21
N TYR A 5 10.04 -20.73 17.96
CA TYR A 5 10.39 -21.35 19.25
C TYR A 5 9.28 -21.25 20.30
N TYR A 6 8.44 -20.21 20.26
CA TYR A 6 7.30 -20.09 21.16
C TYR A 6 6.20 -21.10 20.80
N THR A 7 5.91 -21.29 19.51
CA THR A 7 4.92 -22.28 19.06
C THR A 7 5.41 -23.72 19.24
N ILE A 8 6.72 -23.97 19.12
CA ILE A 8 7.33 -25.29 19.39
C ILE A 8 7.16 -25.69 20.85
N LEU A 9 7.31 -24.74 21.79
CA LEU A 9 7.06 -24.98 23.22
C LEU A 9 5.57 -24.88 23.59
N GLY A 10 4.72 -24.38 22.70
CA GLY A 10 3.29 -24.16 22.97
C GLY A 10 3.04 -23.07 24.02
N VAL A 11 3.84 -21.99 23.99
CA VAL A 11 3.73 -20.88 24.95
C VAL A 11 3.56 -19.53 24.23
N SER A 12 3.02 -18.53 24.93
CA SER A 12 2.91 -17.16 24.42
C SER A 12 4.29 -16.48 24.31
N LYS A 13 4.42 -15.48 23.43
CA LYS A 13 5.60 -14.60 23.39
C LYS A 13 5.80 -13.83 24.71
N SER A 14 4.72 -13.58 25.45
CA SER A 14 4.76 -12.94 26.77
C SER A 14 5.08 -13.91 27.92
N ALA A 15 5.34 -15.20 27.63
CA ALA A 15 5.58 -16.20 28.66
C ALA A 15 6.79 -15.85 29.53
N THR A 16 6.63 -16.05 30.82
CA THR A 16 7.67 -15.93 31.84
C THR A 16 8.71 -17.05 31.69
N ALA A 17 9.89 -16.88 32.30
CA ALA A 17 10.92 -17.92 32.31
C ALA A 17 10.42 -19.23 32.97
N GLY A 18 9.56 -19.12 33.99
CA GLY A 18 8.92 -20.26 34.64
C GLY A 18 7.99 -21.04 33.70
N GLU A 19 7.15 -20.35 32.93
CA GLU A 19 6.26 -20.97 31.94
C GLU A 19 7.04 -21.67 30.82
N ILE A 20 8.12 -21.06 30.34
CA ILE A 20 9.02 -21.64 29.33
C ILE A 20 9.67 -22.92 29.86
N ARG A 21 10.15 -22.90 31.11
CA ARG A 21 10.74 -24.08 31.77
C ARG A 21 9.73 -25.20 31.96
N ASN A 22 8.52 -24.87 32.42
CA ASN A 22 7.46 -25.85 32.65
C ASN A 22 7.01 -26.51 31.34
N ALA A 23 6.89 -25.72 30.26
CA ALA A 23 6.58 -26.24 28.94
C ALA A 23 7.64 -27.22 28.42
N TYR A 24 8.93 -26.88 28.59
CA TYR A 24 10.03 -27.77 28.22
C TYR A 24 9.99 -29.09 29.00
N LEU A 25 9.83 -29.04 30.33
CA LEU A 25 9.79 -30.25 31.17
C LEU A 25 8.61 -31.17 30.83
N ARG A 26 7.44 -30.60 30.51
CA ARG A 26 6.29 -31.36 30.04
C ARG A 26 6.60 -32.08 28.73
N LEU A 27 7.09 -31.34 27.73
CA LEU A 27 7.41 -31.90 26.41
C LEU A 27 8.56 -32.92 26.47
N ALA A 28 9.57 -32.70 27.30
CA ALA A 28 10.67 -33.65 27.50
C ALA A 28 10.19 -34.99 28.06
N ARG A 29 9.22 -34.96 28.98
CA ARG A 29 8.59 -36.18 29.52
C ARG A 29 7.66 -36.86 28.53
N GLU A 30 7.03 -36.12 27.63
CA GLU A 30 6.15 -36.69 26.59
C GLU A 30 6.95 -37.35 25.47
N LEU A 31 8.11 -36.77 25.12
CA LEU A 31 8.95 -37.21 24.00
C LEU A 31 10.06 -38.18 24.41
N HIS A 32 10.08 -38.62 25.68
CA HIS A 32 11.11 -39.52 26.19
C HIS A 32 11.06 -40.89 25.49
N PRO A 33 12.20 -41.45 25.04
CA PRO A 33 12.24 -42.70 24.29
C PRO A 33 11.62 -43.88 25.04
N ASP A 34 11.71 -43.91 26.37
CA ASP A 34 11.13 -45.00 27.20
C ASP A 34 9.60 -45.05 27.17
N ARG A 35 8.93 -43.97 26.74
CA ARG A 35 7.46 -43.92 26.63
C ARG A 35 6.98 -44.30 25.23
N ILE A 36 7.88 -44.56 24.30
CA ILE A 36 7.59 -44.70 22.88
C ILE A 36 8.16 -46.03 22.39
N LEU A 37 7.27 -47.03 22.35
CA LEU A 37 7.60 -48.41 21.98
C LEU A 37 7.74 -48.62 20.47
N ASP A 38 7.01 -47.83 19.67
CA ASP A 38 7.03 -47.91 18.21
C ASP A 38 8.30 -47.23 17.64
N PRO A 39 9.16 -47.96 16.89
CA PRO A 39 10.39 -47.42 16.32
C PRO A 39 10.18 -46.18 15.42
N LYS A 40 9.08 -46.12 14.66
CA LYS A 40 8.79 -44.99 13.78
C LYS A 40 8.42 -43.74 14.60
N LYS A 41 7.57 -43.92 15.62
CA LYS A 41 7.21 -42.84 16.55
C LYS A 41 8.41 -42.39 17.40
N LYS A 42 9.35 -43.29 17.68
CA LYS A 42 10.59 -42.97 18.40
C LYS A 42 11.47 -42.02 17.59
N ALA A 43 11.58 -42.24 16.27
CA ALA A 43 12.28 -41.31 15.38
C ALA A 43 11.59 -39.93 15.30
N GLU A 44 10.26 -39.90 15.16
CA GLU A 44 9.48 -38.65 15.14
C GLU A 44 9.60 -37.87 16.47
N ALA A 45 9.56 -38.58 17.60
CA ALA A 45 9.72 -37.98 18.91
C ALA A 45 11.13 -37.45 19.14
N GLN A 46 12.15 -38.13 18.63
CA GLN A 46 13.54 -37.65 18.68
C GLN A 46 13.71 -36.34 17.90
N GLU A 47 13.14 -36.25 16.69
CA GLU A 47 13.17 -35.03 15.88
C GLU A 47 12.47 -33.88 16.62
N ARG A 48 11.28 -34.15 17.16
CA ARG A 48 10.50 -33.16 17.93
C ARG A 48 11.23 -32.74 19.21
N PHE A 49 11.88 -33.68 19.90
CA PHE A 49 12.65 -33.40 21.10
C PHE A 49 13.86 -32.50 20.83
N SER A 50 14.53 -32.70 19.69
CA SER A 50 15.61 -31.81 19.22
C SER A 50 15.11 -30.38 19.02
N LYS A 51 13.95 -30.21 18.36
CA LYS A 51 13.31 -28.89 18.16
C LYS A 51 12.93 -28.23 19.49
N VAL A 52 12.33 -28.99 20.41
CA VAL A 52 11.94 -28.52 21.75
C VAL A 52 13.15 -28.08 22.56
N THR A 53 14.24 -28.85 22.51
CA THR A 53 15.49 -28.53 23.22
C THR A 53 16.13 -27.26 22.65
N MET A 54 16.16 -27.12 21.33
CA MET A 54 16.66 -25.91 20.69
C MET A 54 15.84 -24.67 21.05
N ALA A 55 14.51 -24.79 21.04
CA ALA A 55 13.61 -23.71 21.44
C ALA A 55 13.83 -23.29 22.90
N TYR A 56 13.94 -24.26 23.82
CA TYR A 56 14.22 -23.99 25.22
C TYR A 56 15.59 -23.32 25.42
N ARG A 57 16.64 -23.80 24.74
CA ARG A 57 18.00 -23.24 24.84
C ARG A 57 18.07 -21.76 24.48
N ILE A 58 17.24 -21.32 23.53
CA ILE A 58 17.19 -19.93 23.08
C ILE A 58 16.25 -19.09 23.95
N LEU A 59 15.08 -19.61 24.33
CA LEU A 59 14.07 -18.85 25.06
C LEU A 59 14.29 -18.76 26.58
N SER A 60 15.05 -19.70 27.16
CA SER A 60 15.36 -19.69 28.60
C SER A 60 16.45 -18.69 28.99
N ASP A 61 17.31 -18.31 28.05
CA ASP A 61 18.39 -17.35 28.23
C ASP A 61 17.89 -15.94 27.85
N PRO A 62 17.85 -14.95 28.77
CA PRO A 62 17.29 -13.64 28.48
C PRO A 62 17.97 -12.90 27.32
N VAL A 63 19.29 -13.06 27.16
CA VAL A 63 20.05 -12.40 26.09
C VAL A 63 19.74 -13.06 24.76
N LYS A 64 19.78 -14.40 24.68
CA LYS A 64 19.44 -15.13 23.46
C LYS A 64 17.98 -14.96 23.07
N ARG A 65 17.06 -14.91 24.03
CA ARG A 65 15.64 -14.64 23.80
C ARG A 65 15.46 -13.24 23.22
N ARG A 66 16.09 -12.22 23.79
CA ARG A 66 16.05 -10.85 23.25
C ARG A 66 16.62 -10.80 21.84
N ASP A 67 17.74 -11.45 21.57
CA ASP A 67 18.37 -11.44 20.25
C ASP A 67 17.55 -12.23 19.22
N TYR A 68 16.93 -13.35 19.63
CA TYR A 68 15.96 -14.09 18.86
C TYR A 68 14.72 -13.26 18.57
N ASP A 69 14.18 -12.57 19.58
CA ASP A 69 13.04 -11.67 19.43
C ASP A 69 13.36 -10.51 18.51
N LYS A 70 14.59 -9.97 18.57
CA LYS A 70 15.09 -8.92 17.68
C LYS A 70 15.26 -9.43 16.25
N LYS A 71 15.75 -10.66 16.06
CA LYS A 71 15.92 -11.29 14.74
C LYS A 71 14.57 -11.67 14.13
N THR A 72 13.66 -12.20 14.92
CA THR A 72 12.30 -12.57 14.49
C THR A 72 11.36 -11.37 14.39
N SER A 73 11.64 -10.27 15.11
CA SER A 73 10.99 -8.98 14.90
C SER A 73 11.55 -8.27 13.67
N LYS A 74 12.89 -8.28 13.46
CA LYS A 74 13.51 -7.76 12.23
C LYS A 74 13.13 -8.58 10.99
N GLY A 75 12.89 -9.88 11.13
CA GLY A 75 12.35 -10.75 10.08
C GLY A 75 10.83 -10.67 9.88
N ARG A 76 10.14 -9.79 10.61
CA ARG A 76 8.73 -9.45 10.39
C ARG A 76 8.52 -8.03 9.85
N THR A 77 9.58 -7.28 9.63
CA THR A 77 9.51 -5.90 9.11
C THR A 77 10.28 -5.64 7.82
N GLU A 78 10.89 -6.65 7.19
CA GLU A 78 11.31 -6.55 5.78
C GLU A 78 10.97 -7.86 5.04
N VAL A 79 10.34 -7.73 3.86
CA VAL A 79 9.88 -8.78 2.92
C VAL A 79 8.51 -9.42 3.20
N HIS A 80 7.54 -8.58 3.55
CA HIS A 80 6.39 -8.36 2.68
C HIS A 80 6.06 -6.89 2.88
N GLU A 81 6.65 -6.01 2.07
CA GLU A 81 6.14 -4.66 1.92
C GLU A 81 4.64 -4.85 1.63
N SER A 82 3.75 -4.46 2.54
CA SER A 82 2.33 -4.79 2.37
C SER A 82 1.90 -4.28 1.00
N ARG A 83 1.00 -4.98 0.30
CA ARG A 83 0.53 -4.52 -1.02
C ARG A 83 0.14 -3.03 -0.98
N GLU A 84 -0.38 -2.58 0.16
CA GLU A 84 -0.66 -1.19 0.47
C GLU A 84 0.60 -0.29 0.49
N VAL A 85 1.69 -0.67 1.16
CA VAL A 85 2.95 0.11 1.15
C VAL A 85 3.56 0.16 -0.24
N GLN A 86 3.57 -0.96 -0.97
CA GLN A 86 4.02 -1.00 -2.37
C GLN A 86 3.19 -0.07 -3.25
N ALA A 87 1.87 -0.09 -3.08
CA ALA A 87 0.96 0.80 -3.80
C ALA A 87 1.25 2.27 -3.50
N LYS A 88 1.39 2.62 -2.20
CA LYS A 88 1.68 3.98 -1.75
C LYS A 88 3.03 4.49 -2.29
N ASN A 89 4.08 3.68 -2.22
CA ASN A 89 5.41 4.04 -2.71
C ASN A 89 5.41 4.25 -4.23
N ALA A 90 4.77 3.35 -4.99
CA ALA A 90 4.61 3.52 -6.43
C ALA A 90 3.81 4.79 -6.76
N PHE A 91 2.70 5.02 -6.05
CA PHE A 91 1.84 6.19 -6.22
C PHE A 91 2.60 7.50 -5.98
N GLN A 92 3.29 7.63 -4.84
CA GLN A 92 4.07 8.83 -4.50
C GLN A 92 5.15 9.14 -5.54
N ARG A 93 5.87 8.12 -6.01
CA ARG A 93 6.85 8.29 -7.10
C ARG A 93 6.18 8.69 -8.41
N GLY A 94 5.01 8.11 -8.72
CA GLY A 94 4.20 8.49 -9.89
C GLY A 94 3.81 9.96 -9.88
N LEU A 95 3.35 10.47 -8.72
CA LEU A 95 3.03 11.89 -8.54
C LEU A 95 4.26 12.80 -8.75
N LEU A 96 5.43 12.38 -8.27
CA LEU A 96 6.67 13.13 -8.47
C LEU A 96 7.02 13.27 -9.96
N TYR A 97 6.85 12.21 -10.75
CA TYR A 97 7.09 12.28 -12.19
C TYR A 97 6.04 13.13 -12.92
N LEU A 98 4.77 13.10 -12.50
CA LEU A 98 3.76 14.03 -13.02
C LEU A 98 4.13 15.49 -12.75
N LYS A 99 4.61 15.80 -11.54
CA LYS A 99 5.08 17.15 -11.18
C LYS A 99 6.26 17.61 -12.01
N ARG A 100 7.15 16.67 -12.40
CA ARG A 100 8.31 16.93 -13.27
C ARG A 100 7.96 17.00 -14.77
N GLY A 101 6.71 16.75 -15.15
CA GLY A 101 6.29 16.74 -16.55
C GLY A 101 6.69 15.47 -17.31
N ASP A 102 6.94 14.37 -16.62
CA ASP A 102 7.27 13.07 -17.21
C ASP A 102 6.09 12.09 -17.08
N PRO A 103 5.10 12.16 -17.99
CA PRO A 103 3.87 11.37 -17.88
C PRO A 103 4.10 9.88 -18.14
N TRP A 104 5.16 9.50 -18.85
CA TRP A 104 5.45 8.10 -19.16
C TRP A 104 5.99 7.35 -17.95
N ARG A 105 6.97 7.93 -17.22
CA ARG A 105 7.44 7.33 -15.97
C ARG A 105 6.34 7.33 -14.91
N ALA A 106 5.53 8.39 -14.86
CA ALA A 106 4.36 8.44 -13.99
C ALA A 106 3.36 7.33 -14.30
N LEU A 107 3.01 7.14 -15.58
CA LEU A 107 2.09 6.10 -16.04
C LEU A 107 2.51 4.71 -15.57
N SER A 108 3.78 4.35 -15.76
CA SER A 108 4.30 3.04 -15.33
C SER A 108 4.14 2.82 -13.82
N LEU A 109 4.45 3.83 -13.00
CA LEU A 109 4.34 3.74 -11.55
C LEU A 109 2.90 3.74 -11.04
N LEU A 110 2.02 4.54 -11.67
CA LEU A 110 0.61 4.60 -11.31
C LEU A 110 -0.15 3.32 -11.71
N ARG A 111 0.27 2.65 -12.79
CA ARG A 111 -0.22 1.30 -13.13
C ARG A 111 0.12 0.28 -12.04
N ILE A 112 1.33 0.38 -11.47
CA ILE A 112 1.75 -0.49 -10.36
C ILE A 112 0.89 -0.20 -9.12
N ALA A 113 0.71 1.08 -8.76
CA ALA A 113 -0.13 1.46 -7.62
C ALA A 113 -1.57 0.93 -7.74
N TYR A 114 -2.20 1.13 -8.91
CA TYR A 114 -3.55 0.64 -9.17
C TYR A 114 -3.65 -0.89 -9.17
N ARG A 115 -2.62 -1.60 -9.66
CA ARG A 115 -2.60 -3.07 -9.62
C ARG A 115 -2.60 -3.61 -8.18
N PHE A 116 -1.89 -2.94 -7.28
CA PHE A 116 -1.83 -3.38 -5.88
C PHE A 116 -3.08 -3.06 -5.08
N ASP A 117 -3.77 -1.96 -5.39
CA ASP A 117 -5.03 -1.58 -4.76
C ASP A 117 -5.99 -0.93 -5.78
N PRO A 118 -6.80 -1.74 -6.50
CA PRO A 118 -7.69 -1.25 -7.54
C PRO A 118 -8.94 -0.55 -7.00
N GLN A 119 -9.20 -0.64 -5.69
CA GLN A 119 -10.37 0.00 -5.07
C GLN A 119 -10.10 1.45 -4.67
N LYS A 120 -8.84 1.91 -4.72
CA LYS A 120 -8.48 3.31 -4.49
C LYS A 120 -8.77 4.16 -5.72
N ALA A 121 -9.89 4.88 -5.69
CA ALA A 121 -10.29 5.81 -6.74
C ALA A 121 -9.19 6.83 -7.08
N ILE A 122 -8.45 7.30 -6.06
CA ILE A 122 -7.34 8.24 -6.24
C ILE A 122 -6.21 7.67 -7.13
N TYR A 123 -5.89 6.38 -7.03
CA TYR A 123 -4.86 5.76 -7.89
C TYR A 123 -5.33 5.69 -9.34
N LEU A 124 -6.60 5.31 -9.54
CA LEU A 124 -7.22 5.26 -10.85
C LEU A 124 -7.32 6.65 -11.50
N SER A 125 -7.64 7.67 -10.69
CA SER A 125 -7.73 9.07 -11.12
C SER A 125 -6.38 9.59 -11.64
N TYR A 126 -5.30 9.45 -10.86
CA TYR A 126 -3.99 9.89 -11.31
C TYR A 126 -3.44 9.05 -12.48
N LEU A 127 -3.75 7.76 -12.54
CA LEU A 127 -3.45 6.91 -13.70
C LEU A 127 -4.12 7.46 -14.97
N GLY A 128 -5.40 7.82 -14.89
CA GLY A 128 -6.13 8.45 -16.00
C GLY A 128 -5.53 9.81 -16.39
N LEU A 129 -5.16 10.65 -15.42
CA LEU A 129 -4.48 11.91 -15.69
C LEU A 129 -3.13 11.71 -16.39
N ALA A 130 -2.35 10.72 -15.98
CA ALA A 130 -1.08 10.38 -16.64
C ALA A 130 -1.29 9.94 -18.09
N LEU A 131 -2.29 9.08 -18.35
CA LEU A 131 -2.68 8.66 -19.70
C LEU A 131 -3.03 9.86 -20.59
N VAL A 132 -3.86 10.79 -20.13
CA VAL A 132 -4.19 12.00 -20.90
C VAL A 132 -2.94 12.84 -21.19
N LYS A 133 -2.04 12.99 -20.20
CA LYS A 133 -0.80 13.75 -20.36
C LYS A 133 0.22 13.12 -21.32
N THR A 134 0.16 11.80 -21.57
CA THR A 134 0.95 11.18 -22.66
C THR A 134 0.52 11.64 -24.06
N LYS A 135 -0.66 12.25 -24.20
CA LYS A 135 -1.33 12.64 -25.45
C LYS A 135 -1.75 11.49 -26.37
N GLN A 136 -1.32 10.25 -26.10
CA GLN A 136 -1.65 9.08 -26.91
C GLN A 136 -2.91 8.36 -26.41
N TYR A 137 -3.10 8.28 -25.09
CA TYR A 137 -4.18 7.50 -24.47
C TYR A 137 -5.29 8.40 -23.90
N LYS A 138 -5.72 9.38 -24.68
CA LYS A 138 -6.66 10.44 -24.24
C LYS A 138 -8.01 9.87 -23.80
N VAL A 139 -8.62 9.03 -24.64
CA VAL A 139 -9.96 8.44 -24.39
C VAL A 139 -9.90 7.54 -23.15
N GLU A 140 -8.97 6.58 -23.13
CA GLU A 140 -8.77 5.69 -21.98
C GLU A 140 -8.51 6.46 -20.68
N GLY A 141 -7.74 7.55 -20.75
CA GLY A 141 -7.46 8.39 -19.59
C GLY A 141 -8.71 9.05 -19.02
N VAL A 142 -9.59 9.59 -19.87
CA VAL A 142 -10.87 10.18 -19.46
C VAL A 142 -11.82 9.12 -18.90
N ASP A 143 -11.86 7.92 -19.48
CA ASP A 143 -12.71 6.82 -18.99
C ASP A 143 -12.30 6.39 -17.57
N LYS A 144 -11.00 6.28 -17.31
CA LYS A 144 -10.49 5.97 -15.95
C LYS A 144 -10.79 7.07 -14.95
N LEU A 145 -10.64 8.33 -15.34
CA LEU A 145 -10.98 9.47 -14.49
C LEU A 145 -12.47 9.51 -14.16
N THR A 146 -13.33 9.26 -15.15
CA THR A 146 -14.79 9.20 -14.97
C THR A 146 -15.17 8.03 -14.06
N SER A 147 -14.52 6.88 -14.22
CA SER A 147 -14.71 5.73 -13.33
C SER A 147 -14.27 6.03 -11.89
N ALA A 148 -13.14 6.72 -11.70
CA ALA A 148 -12.70 7.17 -10.38
C ALA A 148 -13.71 8.13 -9.72
N ALA A 149 -14.31 9.04 -10.50
CA ALA A 149 -15.33 9.95 -9.99
C ALA A 149 -16.60 9.20 -9.55
N LYS A 150 -16.97 8.12 -10.25
CA LYS A 150 -18.07 7.24 -9.83
C LYS A 150 -17.76 6.45 -8.56
N MET A 151 -16.49 6.10 -8.31
CA MET A 151 -16.07 5.39 -7.11
C MET A 151 -16.11 6.27 -5.86
N GLU A 152 -15.68 7.53 -5.98
CA GLU A 152 -15.67 8.50 -4.89
C GLU A 152 -16.28 9.83 -5.35
N LEU A 153 -17.62 9.88 -5.38
CA LEU A 153 -18.40 11.01 -5.89
C LEU A 153 -18.05 12.35 -5.21
N PHE A 154 -17.71 12.31 -3.93
CA PHE A 154 -17.46 13.50 -3.09
C PHE A 154 -15.97 13.86 -2.97
N ASN A 155 -15.08 13.23 -3.73
CA ASN A 155 -13.63 13.49 -3.63
C ASN A 155 -13.23 14.66 -4.55
N PRO A 156 -12.89 15.84 -4.00
CA PRO A 156 -12.56 17.02 -4.80
C PRO A 156 -11.30 16.82 -5.66
N ILE A 157 -10.35 15.99 -5.23
CA ILE A 157 -9.11 15.75 -5.98
C ILE A 157 -9.39 14.99 -7.28
N VAL A 158 -10.37 14.08 -7.26
CA VAL A 158 -10.76 13.34 -8.46
C VAL A 158 -11.36 14.28 -9.51
N HIS A 159 -12.20 15.22 -9.08
CA HIS A 159 -12.78 16.26 -9.94
C HIS A 159 -11.73 17.27 -10.43
N VAL A 160 -10.76 17.65 -9.59
CA VAL A 160 -9.58 18.43 -10.04
C VAL A 160 -8.82 17.71 -11.14
N ASN A 161 -8.57 16.42 -11.00
CA ASN A 161 -7.85 15.64 -12.01
C ASN A 161 -8.65 15.53 -13.33
N LEU A 162 -9.98 15.40 -13.27
CA LEU A 162 -10.85 15.50 -14.45
C LEU A 162 -10.73 16.88 -15.12
N GLY A 163 -10.79 17.96 -14.34
CA GLY A 163 -10.64 19.32 -14.86
C GLY A 163 -9.29 19.54 -15.54
N LEU A 164 -8.20 19.05 -14.93
CA LEU A 164 -6.85 19.10 -15.51
C LEU A 164 -6.74 18.27 -16.80
N ALA A 165 -7.41 17.13 -16.88
CA ALA A 165 -7.45 16.30 -18.07
C ALA A 165 -8.20 16.99 -19.21
N TYR A 166 -9.42 17.48 -18.98
CA TYR A 166 -10.18 18.22 -19.99
C TYR A 166 -9.45 19.48 -20.46
N LYS A 167 -8.81 20.21 -19.54
CA LYS A 167 -7.95 21.35 -19.89
C LYS A 167 -6.79 20.93 -20.81
N THR A 168 -6.17 19.79 -20.54
CA THR A 168 -5.07 19.24 -21.39
C THR A 168 -5.59 18.86 -22.78
N LEU A 169 -6.85 18.45 -22.88
CA LEU A 169 -7.51 18.12 -24.15
C LEU A 169 -8.05 19.35 -24.89
N GLY A 170 -8.08 20.52 -24.25
CA GLY A 170 -8.64 21.76 -24.81
C GLY A 170 -10.15 21.91 -24.60
N ASP A 171 -10.80 20.98 -23.90
CA ASP A 171 -12.22 21.05 -23.55
C ASP A 171 -12.39 21.95 -22.31
N ILE A 172 -12.33 23.26 -22.53
CA ILE A 172 -12.30 24.26 -21.46
C ILE A 172 -13.61 24.29 -20.67
N GLU A 173 -14.74 24.04 -21.32
CA GLU A 173 -16.05 24.05 -20.68
C GLU A 173 -16.16 22.92 -19.66
N LYS A 174 -15.83 21.68 -20.06
CA LYS A 174 -15.79 20.55 -19.12
C LYS A 174 -14.73 20.74 -18.05
N ALA A 175 -13.60 21.36 -18.38
CA ALA A 175 -12.57 21.66 -17.39
C ALA A 175 -13.10 22.57 -16.27
N ILE A 176 -13.79 23.66 -16.62
CA ILE A 176 -14.40 24.57 -15.64
C ILE A 176 -15.46 23.83 -14.82
N ALA A 177 -16.35 23.07 -15.46
CA ALA A 177 -17.39 22.33 -14.77
C ALA A 177 -16.80 21.35 -13.73
N SER A 178 -15.76 20.60 -14.09
CA SER A 178 -15.08 19.71 -13.14
C SER A 178 -14.37 20.46 -12.00
N PHE A 179 -13.79 21.64 -12.26
CA PHE A 179 -13.22 22.46 -11.18
C PHE A 179 -14.29 23.04 -10.26
N GLN A 180 -15.44 23.45 -10.80
CA GLN A 180 -16.58 23.90 -9.99
C GLN A 180 -17.12 22.78 -9.11
N GLU A 181 -17.21 21.56 -9.63
CA GLU A 181 -17.58 20.37 -8.86
C GLU A 181 -16.57 20.14 -7.71
N ALA A 182 -15.27 20.26 -7.98
CA ALA A 182 -14.26 20.17 -6.91
C ALA A 182 -14.45 21.25 -5.84
N LEU A 183 -14.80 22.48 -6.22
CA LEU A 183 -15.05 23.59 -5.28
C LEU A 183 -16.37 23.45 -4.53
N HIS A 184 -17.34 22.73 -5.08
CA HIS A 184 -18.57 22.39 -4.36
C HIS A 184 -18.26 21.53 -3.13
N TRP A 185 -17.37 20.54 -3.27
CA TRP A 185 -16.96 19.65 -2.18
C TRP A 185 -15.85 20.23 -1.30
N ASP A 186 -14.96 21.04 -1.86
CA ASP A 186 -13.88 21.75 -1.15
C ASP A 186 -13.77 23.19 -1.65
N PRO A 187 -14.51 24.15 -1.05
CA PRO A 187 -14.50 25.55 -1.47
C PRO A 187 -13.12 26.22 -1.44
N ASN A 188 -12.17 25.67 -0.69
CA ASN A 188 -10.82 26.21 -0.54
C ASN A 188 -9.79 25.49 -1.42
N ASN A 189 -10.24 24.68 -2.39
CA ASN A 189 -9.33 23.92 -3.25
C ASN A 189 -8.47 24.85 -4.11
N LEU A 190 -7.22 25.06 -3.68
CA LEU A 190 -6.30 26.02 -4.30
C LEU A 190 -6.00 25.69 -5.77
N ILE A 191 -6.02 24.41 -6.15
CA ILE A 191 -5.76 24.01 -7.54
C ILE A 191 -6.95 24.42 -8.41
N ALA A 192 -8.18 24.08 -8.01
CA ALA A 192 -9.37 24.43 -8.76
C ALA A 192 -9.54 25.95 -8.88
N LEU A 193 -9.39 26.71 -7.79
CA LEU A 193 -9.44 28.18 -7.79
C LEU A 193 -8.44 28.78 -8.79
N ARG A 194 -7.17 28.37 -8.69
CA ARG A 194 -6.10 28.86 -9.56
C ARG A 194 -6.33 28.52 -11.04
N GLU A 195 -6.85 27.34 -11.31
CA GLU A 195 -7.09 26.89 -12.69
C GLU A 195 -8.28 27.61 -13.34
N ILE A 196 -9.37 27.85 -12.60
CA ILE A 196 -10.49 28.68 -13.05
C ILE A 196 -10.03 30.12 -13.33
N GLU A 197 -9.27 30.73 -12.42
CA GLU A 197 -8.77 32.10 -12.58
C GLU A 197 -7.92 32.24 -13.86
N LYS A 198 -7.01 31.30 -14.11
CA LYS A 198 -6.18 31.28 -15.34
C LYS A 198 -7.02 31.21 -16.61
N VAL A 199 -8.09 30.40 -16.60
CA VAL A 199 -8.97 30.24 -17.75
C VAL A 199 -9.79 31.52 -17.98
N GLY A 200 -10.32 32.13 -16.91
CA GLY A 200 -11.05 33.40 -16.98
C GLY A 200 -10.20 34.55 -17.54
N LYS A 201 -8.95 34.68 -17.09
CA LYS A 201 -8.00 35.68 -17.61
C LYS A 201 -7.73 35.51 -19.10
N LYS A 202 -7.60 34.26 -19.59
CA LYS A 202 -7.44 34.01 -21.03
C LYS A 202 -8.67 34.47 -21.81
N LYS A 203 -9.90 34.12 -21.38
CA LYS A 203 -11.12 34.58 -22.06
C LYS A 203 -11.23 36.12 -22.09
N GLY A 204 -10.95 36.79 -20.98
CA GLY A 204 -10.98 38.27 -20.91
C GLY A 204 -9.91 38.96 -21.75
N PHE A 205 -8.73 38.35 -21.91
CA PHE A 205 -7.69 38.84 -22.81
C PHE A 205 -8.13 38.71 -24.28
N PHE A 206 -8.57 37.52 -24.72
CA PHE A 206 -8.99 37.31 -26.11
C PHE A 206 -10.24 38.13 -26.48
N GLY A 207 -11.19 38.30 -25.57
CA GLY A 207 -12.37 39.14 -25.80
C GLY A 207 -12.05 40.62 -26.05
N LYS A 208 -10.94 41.13 -25.50
CA LYS A 208 -10.48 42.51 -25.75
C LYS A 208 -9.71 42.69 -27.07
N PHE A 209 -9.11 41.63 -27.61
CA PHE A 209 -8.29 41.69 -28.82
C PHE A 209 -9.06 41.36 -30.10
N PHE A 210 -10.14 40.58 -30.01
CA PHE A 210 -10.90 40.10 -31.17
C PHE A 210 -12.37 40.54 -31.17
N GLY A 211 -12.77 41.40 -30.23
CA GLY A 211 -14.11 42.00 -30.18
C GLY A 211 -14.17 43.32 -30.95
N LYS A 212 -14.55 43.23 -32.23
CA LYS A 212 -15.24 44.28 -33.00
C LYS A 212 -16.36 43.63 -33.78
#